data_AF-A0A162JDB7-F1
#
_entry.id   AF-A0A162JDB7-F1
#
_cell.length_a   1.000
_cell.length_b   1.000
_cell.length_c   1.000
_cell.angle_alpha   90.00
_cell.angle_beta   90.00
_cell.angle_gamma   90.00
#
_symmetry.space_group_name_H-M   'P 1'
#
loop_
_entity.id
_entity.type
_entity.pdbx_description
1 polymer ?
#
loop_
_entity_poly.entity_id
_entity_poly.type
_entity_poly.pdbx_seq_one_letter_code
_entity_poly.pdbx_strand_id
1 'polypeptide(L)'
;MAIQIMSDLHLEAPKAYDIFEIVPKAPVLALLGDIGNVEAHKSDMAGFIARQLRQFRAVLYVPGNHEAYQSTWPATLRILMEFEKEVRAQRAKDPALGGFVLLDRTAYRLQQDLGVVVLGCSLFSHVPPEAETAVSQGMNDFYQDANWTVAEHNAAHKRDLVWLNGAVEELGQLADVHSIIIMTHWSPSTDPRAQNPRYANDPNPIAAGFRTDLSREACFQAPKVKVWAFGHTHYNCDFVVERGSMAGPLRLVTNQRGYYFAQSQGYGNDKTLKV
;
A
#
# COMPACT_ATOMS: atom_id res chain seq x y z
N MET A 1 14.29 7.47 12.97
CA MET A 1 14.33 7.71 11.50
C MET A 1 12.93 8.12 11.05
N ALA A 2 12.65 8.38 9.76
CA ALA A 2 11.30 8.64 9.26
C ALA A 2 11.08 7.96 7.90
N ILE A 3 9.82 7.66 7.59
CA ILE A 3 9.35 7.25 6.26
C ILE A 3 8.28 8.25 5.80
N GLN A 4 8.45 8.86 4.63
CA GLN A 4 7.43 9.69 4.00
C GLN A 4 6.44 8.79 3.27
N ILE A 5 5.14 8.95 3.52
CA ILE A 5 4.11 8.06 2.95
C ILE A 5 3.18 8.85 2.04
N MET A 6 2.74 8.24 0.95
CA MET A 6 1.63 8.72 0.14
C MET A 6 1.04 7.61 -0.73
N SER A 7 -0.20 7.79 -1.17
CA SER A 7 -0.91 6.86 -2.04
C SER A 7 -1.96 7.59 -2.87
N ASP A 8 -2.59 6.87 -3.78
CA ASP A 8 -3.74 7.34 -4.55
C ASP A 8 -3.41 8.66 -5.27
N LEU A 9 -2.20 8.73 -5.86
CA LEU A 9 -1.72 9.91 -6.56
C LEU A 9 -2.43 10.10 -7.90
N HIS A 10 -2.90 9.01 -8.50
CA HIS A 10 -3.59 8.95 -9.79
C HIS A 10 -2.92 9.78 -10.89
N LEU A 11 -1.63 9.56 -11.10
CA LEU A 11 -0.84 10.31 -12.07
C LEU A 11 -1.17 9.95 -13.53
N GLU A 12 -2.02 8.96 -13.76
CA GLU A 12 -2.52 8.51 -15.06
C GLU A 12 -3.62 9.41 -15.64
N ALA A 13 -4.41 10.09 -14.78
CA ALA A 13 -5.64 10.76 -15.19
C ALA A 13 -5.88 12.09 -14.45
N PRO A 14 -5.44 13.24 -15.03
CA PRO A 14 -4.66 13.36 -16.26
C PRO A 14 -3.21 12.88 -16.05
N LYS A 15 -2.53 12.55 -17.15
CA LYS A 15 -1.09 12.24 -17.11
C LYS A 15 -0.31 13.38 -16.45
N ALA A 16 0.29 13.09 -15.30
CA ALA A 16 0.99 14.08 -14.47
C ALA A 16 2.31 13.55 -13.89
N TYR A 17 2.83 12.44 -14.43
CA TYR A 17 4.06 11.80 -13.94
C TYR A 17 5.24 12.76 -13.92
N ASP A 18 5.39 13.61 -14.94
CA ASP A 18 6.49 14.55 -15.16
C ASP A 18 6.37 15.85 -14.37
N ILE A 19 5.16 16.25 -13.98
CA ILE A 19 4.90 17.52 -13.27
C ILE A 19 4.64 17.34 -11.76
N PHE A 20 4.27 16.14 -11.31
CA PHE A 20 4.00 15.92 -9.89
C PHE A 20 5.29 15.82 -9.10
N GLU A 21 5.48 16.75 -8.16
CA GLU A 21 6.68 16.82 -7.33
C GLU A 21 6.43 16.25 -5.93
N ILE A 22 7.37 15.40 -5.49
CA ILE A 22 7.45 14.96 -4.10
C ILE A 22 8.65 15.68 -3.47
N VAL A 23 8.38 16.49 -2.45
CA VAL A 23 9.44 17.18 -1.71
C VAL A 23 9.94 16.24 -0.61
N PRO A 24 11.22 15.83 -0.60
CA PRO A 24 11.73 14.92 0.42
C PRO A 24 11.62 15.49 1.83
N LYS A 25 10.94 14.76 2.71
CA LYS A 25 10.82 15.03 4.16
C LYS A 25 11.35 13.89 5.03
N ALA A 26 11.80 12.80 4.40
CA ALA A 26 12.38 11.63 5.03
C ALA A 26 13.36 10.94 4.07
N PRO A 27 14.29 10.11 4.57
CA PRO A 27 15.22 9.39 3.70
C PRO A 27 14.56 8.26 2.90
N VAL A 28 13.40 7.76 3.32
CA VAL A 28 12.65 6.69 2.66
C VAL A 28 11.28 7.22 2.26
N LEU A 29 10.90 6.97 1.02
CA LEU A 29 9.56 7.22 0.50
C LEU A 29 8.81 5.88 0.41
N ALA A 30 7.55 5.84 0.83
CA ALA A 30 6.66 4.71 0.60
C ALA A 30 5.43 5.16 -0.19
N LEU A 31 5.22 4.50 -1.33
CA LEU A 31 4.12 4.70 -2.25
C LEU A 31 3.14 3.54 -2.08
N LEU A 32 1.95 3.80 -1.53
CA LEU A 32 1.03 2.76 -1.04
C LEU A 32 -0.12 2.46 -2.01
N GLY A 33 0.22 2.31 -3.29
CA GLY A 33 -0.71 1.98 -4.37
C GLY A 33 -1.43 3.17 -4.98
N ASP A 34 -2.02 2.93 -6.15
CA ASP A 34 -2.73 3.89 -6.98
C ASP A 34 -1.88 5.12 -7.33
N ILE A 35 -0.62 4.87 -7.70
CA ILE A 35 0.29 5.90 -8.20
C ILE A 35 0.02 6.16 -9.68
N GLY A 36 -0.22 5.09 -10.43
CA GLY A 36 -0.78 5.11 -11.77
C GLY A 36 -0.51 3.84 -12.56
N ASN A 37 -0.98 3.78 -13.81
CA ASN A 37 -0.97 2.55 -14.60
C ASN A 37 0.47 2.11 -14.94
N VAL A 38 0.81 0.85 -14.66
CA VAL A 38 2.18 0.34 -14.83
C VAL A 38 2.47 -0.06 -16.26
N GLU A 39 1.63 -0.89 -16.89
CA GLU A 39 1.90 -1.36 -18.25
C GLU A 39 1.57 -0.27 -19.27
N ALA A 40 0.37 0.31 -19.19
CA ALA A 40 -0.08 1.34 -20.12
C ALA A 40 0.83 2.57 -20.14
N HIS A 41 1.39 2.98 -18.99
CA HIS A 41 2.27 4.15 -18.85
C HIS A 41 3.69 3.78 -18.41
N LYS A 42 4.19 2.61 -18.82
CA LYS A 42 5.47 2.03 -18.35
C LYS A 42 6.64 3.02 -18.33
N SER A 43 6.87 3.75 -19.42
CA SER A 43 7.98 4.72 -19.51
C SER A 43 7.79 5.92 -18.60
N ASP A 44 6.56 6.45 -18.50
CA ASP A 44 6.24 7.61 -17.65
C ASP A 44 6.38 7.23 -16.17
N MET A 45 5.87 6.06 -15.79
CA MET A 45 5.95 5.52 -14.44
C MET A 45 7.41 5.24 -14.02
N ALA A 46 8.19 4.60 -14.88
CA ALA A 46 9.61 4.37 -14.65
C ALA A 46 10.37 5.71 -14.48
N GLY A 47 10.08 6.71 -15.32
CA GLY A 47 10.66 8.05 -15.21
C GLY A 47 10.29 8.76 -13.91
N PHE A 48 9.04 8.64 -13.46
CA PHE A 48 8.57 9.17 -12.18
C PHE A 48 9.33 8.54 -11.01
N ILE A 49 9.40 7.21 -10.94
CA ILE A 49 10.11 6.52 -9.85
C ILE A 49 11.60 6.84 -9.90
N ALA A 50 12.21 6.87 -11.09
CA ALA A 50 13.64 7.17 -11.24
C ALA A 50 14.03 8.54 -10.67
N ARG A 51 13.16 9.56 -10.80
CA ARG A 51 13.37 10.86 -10.14
C ARG A 51 13.36 10.74 -8.62
N GLN A 52 12.46 9.93 -8.06
CA GLN A 52 12.41 9.71 -6.61
C GLN A 52 13.65 8.96 -6.12
N LEU A 53 14.15 7.98 -6.87
CA LEU A 53 15.38 7.26 -6.53
C LEU A 53 16.63 8.16 -6.51
N ARG A 54 16.59 9.36 -7.10
CA ARG A 54 17.67 10.35 -6.99
C ARG A 54 17.59 11.21 -5.72
N GLN A 55 16.45 11.21 -5.04
CA GLN A 55 16.16 12.08 -3.89
C GLN A 55 16.01 11.29 -2.58
N PHE A 56 15.63 10.01 -2.66
CA PHE A 56 15.40 9.13 -1.52
C PHE A 56 16.42 7.99 -1.50
N ARG A 57 16.82 7.55 -0.30
CA ARG A 57 17.67 6.37 -0.11
C ARG A 57 16.96 5.10 -0.54
N ALA A 58 15.64 5.03 -0.34
CA ALA A 58 14.81 3.94 -0.83
C ALA A 58 13.39 4.43 -1.16
N VAL A 59 12.81 3.83 -2.19
CA VAL A 59 11.39 3.94 -2.53
C VAL A 59 10.77 2.57 -2.32
N LEU A 60 9.90 2.46 -1.32
CA LEU A 60 9.09 1.28 -1.05
C LEU A 60 7.79 1.41 -1.84
N TYR A 61 7.41 0.38 -2.59
CA TYR A 61 6.30 0.45 -3.54
C TYR A 61 5.31 -0.68 -3.32
N VAL A 62 4.12 -0.36 -2.83
CA VAL A 62 2.98 -1.30 -2.81
C VAL A 62 2.15 -1.05 -4.07
N PRO A 63 1.87 -2.05 -4.92
CA PRO A 63 0.93 -1.87 -6.02
C PRO A 63 -0.53 -1.89 -5.51
N GLY A 64 -1.33 -0.93 -5.98
CA GLY A 64 -2.78 -0.87 -5.85
C GLY A 64 -3.48 -1.36 -7.13
N ASN A 65 -4.79 -1.17 -7.22
CA ASN A 65 -5.59 -1.64 -8.37
C ASN A 65 -5.29 -0.84 -9.64
N HIS A 66 -5.07 0.48 -9.54
CA HIS A 66 -4.80 1.31 -10.72
C HIS A 66 -3.47 0.97 -11.40
N GLU A 67 -2.51 0.36 -10.70
CA GLU A 67 -1.31 -0.15 -11.35
C GLU A 67 -1.62 -1.16 -12.48
N ALA A 68 -2.69 -1.95 -12.34
CA ALA A 68 -3.08 -3.00 -13.28
C ALA A 68 -4.21 -2.62 -14.26
N TYR A 69 -4.70 -1.38 -14.20
CA TYR A 69 -5.69 -0.91 -15.18
C TYR A 69 -5.10 -0.90 -16.60
N GLN A 70 -5.90 -1.34 -17.57
CA GLN A 70 -5.53 -1.57 -18.98
C GLN A 70 -4.39 -2.60 -19.14
N SER A 71 -4.30 -3.54 -18.19
CA SER A 71 -3.25 -4.54 -18.07
C SER A 71 -3.85 -5.81 -17.44
N THR A 72 -2.98 -6.67 -16.91
CA THR A 72 -3.34 -7.74 -15.98
C THR A 72 -2.50 -7.65 -14.71
N TRP A 73 -3.02 -8.13 -13.59
CA TRP A 73 -2.24 -8.22 -12.35
C TRP A 73 -0.88 -8.94 -12.52
N PRO A 74 -0.80 -10.12 -13.19
CA PRO A 74 0.49 -10.79 -13.39
C PRO A 74 1.46 -10.01 -14.28
N ALA A 75 0.98 -9.35 -15.35
CA ALA A 75 1.84 -8.55 -16.22
C ALA A 75 2.40 -7.32 -15.46
N THR A 76 1.55 -6.67 -14.66
CA THR A 76 1.91 -5.54 -13.80
C THR A 76 3.01 -5.92 -12.81
N LEU A 77 2.85 -7.02 -12.07
CA LEU A 77 3.87 -7.50 -11.14
C LEU A 77 5.18 -7.84 -11.85
N ARG A 78 5.12 -8.50 -13.02
CA ARG A 78 6.31 -8.83 -13.81
C ARG A 78 7.10 -7.56 -14.19
N ILE A 79 6.42 -6.51 -14.64
CA ILE A 79 7.06 -5.24 -15.00
C ILE A 79 7.72 -4.58 -13.79
N LEU A 80 7.05 -4.56 -12.64
CA LEU A 80 7.62 -3.99 -11.41
C LEU A 80 8.83 -4.79 -10.90
N MET A 81 8.79 -6.11 -10.99
CA MET A 81 9.93 -6.99 -10.64
C MET A 81 11.11 -6.84 -11.60
N GLU A 82 10.85 -6.66 -12.91
CA GLU A 82 11.88 -6.34 -13.90
C GLU A 82 12.53 -4.98 -13.57
N PHE A 83 11.71 -3.96 -13.28
CA PHE A 83 12.19 -2.63 -12.90
C PHE A 83 13.03 -2.66 -11.61
N GLU A 84 12.63 -3.43 -10.59
CA GLU A 84 13.43 -3.61 -9.38
C GLU A 84 14.83 -4.19 -9.67
N LYS A 85 14.89 -5.21 -10.54
CA LYS A 85 16.17 -5.81 -10.97
C LYS A 85 17.04 -4.81 -11.72
N GLU A 86 16.44 -4.02 -12.62
CA GLU A 86 17.14 -2.97 -13.36
C GLU A 86 17.72 -1.90 -12.43
N VAL A 87 16.91 -1.38 -11.49
CA VAL A 87 17.37 -0.41 -10.49
C VAL A 87 18.50 -0.99 -9.64
N ARG A 88 18.42 -2.26 -9.23
CA ARG A 88 19.48 -2.93 -8.49
C ARG A 88 20.79 -3.00 -9.29
N ALA A 89 20.71 -3.32 -10.58
CA ALA A 89 21.87 -3.37 -11.47
C ALA A 89 22.47 -1.97 -11.72
N GLN A 90 21.63 -0.92 -11.80
CA GLN A 90 22.08 0.47 -11.93
C GLN A 90 22.77 0.93 -10.63
N ARG A 91 22.18 0.65 -9.48
CA ARG A 91 22.73 1.01 -8.16
C ARG A 91 24.07 0.34 -7.86
N ALA A 92 24.32 -0.85 -8.40
CA ALA A 92 25.64 -1.49 -8.32
C ALA A 92 26.75 -0.69 -9.02
N LYS A 93 26.39 0.14 -10.01
CA LYS A 93 27.29 1.04 -10.75
C LYS A 93 27.28 2.46 -10.19
N ASP A 94 26.15 2.90 -9.62
CA ASP A 94 25.96 4.21 -9.00
C ASP A 94 25.40 4.04 -7.57
N PRO A 95 26.27 3.91 -6.56
CA PRO A 95 25.84 3.72 -5.17
C PRO A 95 25.06 4.90 -4.57
N ALA A 96 25.08 6.08 -5.21
CA ALA A 96 24.30 7.24 -4.79
C ALA A 96 22.82 7.11 -5.19
N LEU A 97 22.49 6.21 -6.13
CA LEU A 97 21.11 5.90 -6.49
C LEU A 97 20.40 5.18 -5.33
N GLY A 98 19.20 5.65 -5.01
CA GLY A 98 18.29 4.99 -4.09
C GLY A 98 17.89 3.58 -4.54
N GLY A 99 17.49 2.75 -3.59
CA GLY A 99 16.91 1.43 -3.90
C GLY A 99 15.43 1.52 -4.22
N PHE A 100 14.96 0.79 -5.23
CA PHE A 100 13.55 0.47 -5.38
C PHE A 100 13.27 -0.87 -4.70
N VAL A 101 12.19 -0.96 -3.94
CA VAL A 101 11.77 -2.18 -3.25
C VAL A 101 10.29 -2.40 -3.54
N LEU A 102 9.99 -3.45 -4.29
CA LEU A 102 8.62 -3.87 -4.52
C LEU A 102 8.09 -4.57 -3.26
N LEU A 103 7.07 -4.01 -2.65
CA LEU A 103 6.35 -4.58 -1.52
C LEU A 103 5.21 -5.47 -2.02
N ASP A 104 5.56 -6.63 -2.59
CA ASP A 104 4.64 -7.72 -2.94
C ASP A 104 4.99 -8.95 -2.09
N ARG A 105 4.39 -9.04 -0.90
CA ARG A 105 4.73 -10.04 0.13
C ARG A 105 6.22 -10.00 0.49
N THR A 106 6.72 -8.80 0.77
CA THR A 106 8.15 -8.53 1.02
C THR A 106 8.38 -7.87 2.37
N ALA A 107 9.50 -8.22 3.02
CA ALA A 107 9.98 -7.61 4.23
C ALA A 107 11.21 -6.72 3.95
N TYR A 108 11.19 -5.48 4.43
CA TYR A 108 12.28 -4.52 4.30
C TYR A 108 12.77 -4.07 5.68
N ARG A 109 14.03 -4.35 6.01
CA ARG A 109 14.63 -3.92 7.29
C ARG A 109 15.13 -2.47 7.16
N LEU A 110 14.54 -1.57 7.96
CA LEU A 110 14.88 -0.16 7.96
C LEU A 110 16.17 0.07 8.76
N GLN A 111 17.32 0.05 8.09
CA GLN A 111 18.65 -0.02 8.73
C GLN A 111 18.79 -1.21 9.70
N GLN A 112 20.01 -1.70 9.88
CA GLN A 112 20.19 -2.93 10.68
C GLN A 112 20.11 -2.68 12.18
N ASP A 113 20.44 -1.48 12.64
CA ASP A 113 20.56 -1.08 14.04
C ASP A 113 19.27 -0.55 14.67
N LEU A 114 18.27 -0.17 13.87
CA LEU A 114 17.00 0.36 14.38
C LEU A 114 16.02 -0.71 14.86
N GLY A 115 16.20 -1.96 14.43
CA GLY A 115 15.28 -3.05 14.76
C GLY A 115 13.86 -2.86 14.21
N VAL A 116 13.69 -2.10 13.13
CA VAL A 116 12.38 -1.86 12.50
C VAL A 116 12.29 -2.61 11.17
N VAL A 117 11.20 -3.35 10.98
CA VAL A 117 10.89 -4.04 9.73
C VAL A 117 9.60 -3.50 9.13
N VAL A 118 9.63 -3.19 7.84
CA VAL A 118 8.44 -2.90 7.04
C VAL A 118 8.00 -4.18 6.34
N LEU A 119 6.76 -4.61 6.55
CA LEU A 119 6.11 -5.65 5.76
C LEU A 119 5.18 -4.97 4.76
N GLY A 120 5.15 -5.45 3.51
CA GLY A 120 4.13 -4.98 2.59
C GLY A 120 3.74 -5.94 1.48
N CYS A 121 2.48 -5.79 1.09
CA CYS A 121 1.79 -6.45 0.00
C CYS A 121 0.56 -5.60 -0.36
N SER A 122 -0.06 -5.84 -1.51
CA SER A 122 -1.30 -5.15 -1.88
C SER A 122 -2.40 -5.37 -0.85
N LEU A 123 -2.61 -6.63 -0.42
CA LEU A 123 -3.66 -7.06 0.48
C LEU A 123 -5.05 -6.70 -0.04
N PHE A 124 -5.41 -7.13 -1.26
CA PHE A 124 -6.79 -7.03 -1.77
C PHE A 124 -7.83 -7.34 -0.69
N SER A 125 -9.01 -6.72 -0.72
CA SER A 125 -10.05 -7.03 0.25
C SER A 125 -10.66 -8.43 0.07
N HIS A 126 -11.35 -8.92 1.09
CA HIS A 126 -12.24 -10.08 1.01
C HIS A 126 -13.67 -9.65 0.69
N VAL A 127 -14.19 -10.13 -0.44
CA VAL A 127 -15.56 -9.94 -0.90
C VAL A 127 -16.37 -11.20 -0.55
N PRO A 128 -17.32 -11.13 0.41
CA PRO A 128 -18.12 -12.29 0.76
C PRO A 128 -19.15 -12.60 -0.35
N PRO A 129 -19.65 -13.85 -0.44
CA PRO A 129 -20.56 -14.27 -1.52
C PRO A 129 -21.79 -13.37 -1.70
N GLU A 130 -22.37 -12.87 -0.61
CA GLU A 130 -23.53 -11.98 -0.63
C GLU A 130 -23.25 -10.61 -1.26
N ALA A 131 -21.99 -10.17 -1.32
CA ALA A 131 -21.58 -8.90 -1.90
C ALA A 131 -20.99 -9.04 -3.32
N GLU A 132 -20.75 -10.27 -3.79
CA GLU A 132 -20.04 -10.56 -5.04
C GLU A 132 -20.65 -9.86 -6.26
N THR A 133 -21.97 -9.94 -6.42
CA THR A 133 -22.66 -9.31 -7.56
C THR A 133 -22.55 -7.79 -7.50
N ALA A 134 -22.75 -7.20 -6.32
CA ALA A 134 -22.69 -5.75 -6.18
C ALA A 134 -21.27 -5.23 -6.44
N VAL A 135 -20.25 -5.88 -5.85
CA VAL A 135 -18.85 -5.50 -5.99
C VAL A 135 -18.37 -5.65 -7.44
N SER A 136 -18.62 -6.81 -8.07
CA SER A 136 -18.19 -7.07 -9.45
C SER A 136 -18.80 -6.11 -10.46
N GLN A 137 -20.05 -5.67 -10.22
CA GLN A 137 -20.75 -4.74 -11.12
C GLN A 137 -20.48 -3.27 -10.80
N GLY A 138 -20.13 -2.95 -9.55
CA GLY A 138 -20.01 -1.58 -9.08
C GLY A 138 -18.59 -1.01 -9.05
N MET A 139 -17.56 -1.85 -9.23
CA MET A 139 -16.16 -1.42 -9.19
C MET A 139 -15.47 -1.55 -10.54
N ASN A 140 -14.76 -0.50 -10.95
CA ASN A 140 -14.01 -0.47 -12.21
C ASN A 140 -12.90 -1.53 -12.27
N ASP A 141 -12.42 -1.99 -11.12
CA ASP A 141 -11.34 -2.98 -11.00
C ASP A 141 -11.61 -4.23 -11.85
N PHE A 142 -12.86 -4.70 -11.87
CA PHE A 142 -13.28 -5.90 -12.59
C PHE A 142 -13.55 -5.67 -14.10
N TYR A 143 -13.37 -4.43 -14.56
CA TYR A 143 -13.52 -4.04 -15.97
C TYR A 143 -12.21 -3.55 -16.60
N GLN A 144 -11.29 -3.04 -15.79
CA GLN A 144 -10.04 -2.43 -16.25
C GLN A 144 -8.85 -3.39 -16.23
N ASP A 145 -8.87 -4.41 -15.37
CA ASP A 145 -7.90 -5.51 -15.38
C ASP A 145 -8.48 -6.69 -16.18
N ALA A 146 -7.80 -7.05 -17.27
CA ALA A 146 -8.26 -8.12 -18.15
C ALA A 146 -8.16 -9.48 -17.44
N ASN A 147 -9.32 -10.06 -17.14
CA ASN A 147 -9.49 -11.32 -16.42
C ASN A 147 -9.23 -11.20 -14.90
N TRP A 148 -9.60 -10.09 -14.26
CA TRP A 148 -9.68 -10.04 -12.80
C TRP A 148 -11.10 -10.32 -12.32
N THR A 149 -11.31 -11.45 -11.67
CA THR A 149 -12.59 -11.87 -11.09
C THR A 149 -12.61 -11.69 -9.58
N VAL A 150 -13.81 -11.69 -8.96
CA VAL A 150 -13.94 -11.70 -7.49
C VAL A 150 -13.26 -12.93 -6.86
N ALA A 151 -13.26 -14.06 -7.56
CA ALA A 151 -12.55 -15.26 -7.11
C ALA A 151 -11.03 -15.05 -7.05
N GLU A 152 -10.44 -14.44 -8.07
CA GLU A 152 -9.00 -14.11 -8.09
C GLU A 152 -8.65 -13.04 -7.05
N HIS A 153 -9.49 -12.02 -6.89
CA HIS A 153 -9.39 -11.00 -5.86
C HIS A 153 -9.34 -11.61 -4.45
N ASN A 154 -10.29 -12.50 -4.13
CA ASN A 154 -10.34 -13.20 -2.85
C ASN A 154 -9.18 -14.19 -2.67
N ALA A 155 -8.73 -14.84 -3.75
CA ALA A 155 -7.55 -15.71 -3.71
C ALA A 155 -6.27 -14.91 -3.40
N ALA A 156 -6.14 -13.71 -3.99
CA ALA A 156 -5.04 -12.80 -3.73
C ALA A 156 -5.08 -12.28 -2.27
N HIS A 157 -6.26 -11.87 -1.77
CA HIS A 157 -6.47 -11.52 -0.36
C HIS A 157 -5.97 -12.63 0.58
N LYS A 158 -6.47 -13.86 0.37
CA LYS A 158 -6.13 -15.01 1.21
C LYS A 158 -4.63 -15.29 1.21
N ARG A 159 -3.99 -15.24 0.03
CA ARG A 159 -2.54 -15.44 -0.11
C ARG A 159 -1.75 -14.39 0.67
N ASP A 160 -2.14 -13.13 0.55
CA ASP A 160 -1.47 -12.01 1.21
C ASP A 160 -1.67 -12.07 2.73
N LEU A 161 -2.87 -12.40 3.21
CA LEU A 161 -3.18 -12.54 4.63
C LEU A 161 -2.41 -13.70 5.28
N VAL A 162 -2.35 -14.86 4.63
CA VAL A 162 -1.55 -16.00 5.10
C VAL A 162 -0.08 -15.61 5.24
N TRP A 163 0.47 -14.92 4.24
CA TRP A 163 1.86 -14.44 4.30
C TRP A 163 2.05 -13.39 5.42
N LEU A 164 1.14 -12.42 5.56
CA LEU A 164 1.22 -11.38 6.60
C LEU A 164 1.26 -12.00 8.00
N ASN A 165 0.33 -12.92 8.28
CA ASN A 165 0.22 -13.60 9.57
C ASN A 165 1.49 -14.40 9.88
N GLY A 166 2.00 -15.18 8.93
CA GLY A 166 3.25 -15.92 9.12
C GLY A 166 4.45 -14.98 9.34
N ALA A 167 4.58 -13.93 8.54
CA ALA A 167 5.69 -12.99 8.63
C ALA A 167 5.73 -12.23 9.97
N VAL A 168 4.57 -11.81 10.51
CA VAL A 168 4.55 -11.15 11.82
C VAL A 168 4.88 -12.10 12.97
N GLU A 169 4.49 -13.38 12.87
CA GLU A 169 4.78 -14.40 13.88
C GLU A 169 6.28 -14.67 13.92
N GLU A 170 6.89 -14.89 12.75
CA GLU A 170 8.34 -15.11 12.62
C GLU A 170 9.15 -13.91 13.16
N LEU A 171 8.85 -12.70 12.70
CA LEU A 171 9.50 -11.46 13.18
C LEU A 171 9.21 -11.20 14.68
N GLY A 172 8.07 -11.67 15.17
CA GLY A 172 7.69 -11.68 16.58
C GLY A 172 8.73 -12.38 17.47
N GLN A 173 9.35 -13.44 16.97
CA GLN A 173 10.35 -14.22 17.72
C GLN A 173 11.77 -13.65 17.67
N LEU A 174 12.07 -12.75 16.73
CA LEU A 174 13.41 -12.22 16.53
C LEU A 174 13.75 -11.11 17.54
N ALA A 175 14.78 -11.31 18.35
CA ALA A 175 15.19 -10.37 19.39
C ALA A 175 15.65 -9.01 18.84
N ASP A 176 16.24 -8.99 17.65
CA ASP A 176 16.70 -7.79 16.94
C ASP A 176 15.56 -7.00 16.27
N VAL A 177 14.33 -7.53 16.27
CA VAL A 177 13.15 -6.84 15.74
C VAL A 177 12.30 -6.29 16.89
N HIS A 178 12.15 -4.97 16.92
CA HIS A 178 11.48 -4.24 18.00
C HIS A 178 10.15 -3.64 17.54
N SER A 179 10.05 -3.29 16.26
CA SER A 179 8.86 -2.70 15.66
C SER A 179 8.64 -3.21 14.25
N ILE A 180 7.37 -3.45 13.94
CA ILE A 180 6.89 -3.82 12.60
C ILE A 180 5.92 -2.73 12.14
N ILE A 181 6.15 -2.26 10.91
CA ILE A 181 5.24 -1.40 10.16
C ILE A 181 4.65 -2.23 9.03
N ILE A 182 3.34 -2.24 8.89
CA ILE A 182 2.65 -2.88 7.78
C ILE A 182 2.24 -1.82 6.77
N MET A 183 2.44 -2.10 5.48
CA MET A 183 2.09 -1.22 4.37
C MET A 183 1.27 -1.99 3.35
N THR A 184 0.04 -1.56 3.13
CA THR A 184 -0.91 -2.19 2.18
C THR A 184 -1.55 -1.14 1.29
N HIS A 185 -2.25 -1.55 0.24
CA HIS A 185 -3.09 -0.62 -0.50
C HIS A 185 -4.51 -0.61 0.07
N TRP A 186 -5.17 -1.78 0.17
CA TRP A 186 -6.51 -1.86 0.75
C TRP A 186 -6.51 -1.71 2.27
N SER A 187 -7.65 -1.29 2.78
CA SER A 187 -7.83 -1.02 4.21
C SER A 187 -8.02 -2.30 5.03
N PRO A 188 -7.29 -2.46 6.16
CA PRO A 188 -7.37 -3.63 7.03
C PRO A 188 -8.45 -3.53 8.11
N SER A 189 -9.34 -2.54 8.04
CA SER A 189 -10.28 -2.24 9.11
C SER A 189 -11.63 -1.76 8.59
N THR A 190 -12.68 -2.13 9.32
CA THR A 190 -14.03 -1.58 9.18
C THR A 190 -14.34 -0.53 10.26
N ASP A 191 -13.35 -0.09 11.03
CA ASP A 191 -13.50 0.99 12.01
C ASP A 191 -14.05 2.25 11.32
N PRO A 192 -15.12 2.88 11.84
CA PRO A 192 -15.71 4.07 11.22
C PRO A 192 -14.72 5.23 11.03
N ARG A 193 -13.65 5.30 11.84
CA ARG A 193 -12.60 6.33 11.73
C ARG A 193 -11.68 6.13 10.52
N ALA A 194 -11.67 4.95 9.92
CA ALA A 194 -10.95 4.64 8.68
C ALA A 194 -11.81 4.80 7.41
N GLN A 195 -13.07 5.25 7.56
CA GLN A 195 -14.04 5.38 6.49
C GLN A 195 -14.50 6.83 6.34
N ASN A 196 -14.76 7.26 5.10
CA ASN A 196 -15.39 8.55 4.87
C ASN A 196 -16.79 8.57 5.51
N PRO A 197 -17.08 9.51 6.44
CA PRO A 197 -18.36 9.58 7.15
C PRO A 197 -19.59 9.71 6.24
N ARG A 198 -19.42 10.19 5.01
CA ARG A 198 -20.49 10.22 4.00
C ARG A 198 -21.12 8.85 3.75
N TYR A 199 -20.35 7.78 3.94
CA TYR A 199 -20.79 6.40 3.75
C TYR A 199 -21.18 5.70 5.05
N ALA A 200 -21.23 6.39 6.20
CA ALA A 200 -21.50 5.76 7.50
C ALA A 200 -22.96 5.31 7.66
N ASN A 201 -23.90 6.00 7.01
CA ASN A 201 -25.34 5.74 7.10
C ASN A 201 -25.93 5.16 5.81
N ASP A 202 -25.09 4.89 4.81
CA ASP A 202 -25.50 4.33 3.53
C ASP A 202 -25.04 2.87 3.49
N PRO A 203 -25.96 1.87 3.38
CA PRO A 203 -25.58 0.49 3.16
C PRO A 203 -24.94 0.38 1.78
N ASN A 204 -23.65 0.73 1.70
CA ASN A 204 -22.88 0.70 0.48
C ASN A 204 -22.64 -0.76 0.08
N PRO A 205 -23.32 -1.27 -0.96
CA PRO A 205 -23.28 -2.68 -1.31
C PRO A 205 -21.92 -3.11 -1.87
N ILE A 206 -21.05 -2.16 -2.22
CA ILE A 206 -19.67 -2.41 -2.68
C ILE A 206 -18.60 -2.23 -1.59
N ALA A 207 -18.97 -1.93 -0.35
CA ALA A 207 -18.01 -1.64 0.73
C ALA A 207 -16.96 -2.75 0.93
N ALA A 208 -17.33 -4.02 0.73
CA ALA A 208 -16.43 -5.16 0.85
C ALA A 208 -15.30 -5.16 -0.20
N GLY A 209 -15.43 -4.42 -1.30
CA GLY A 209 -14.37 -4.25 -2.29
C GLY A 209 -13.24 -3.31 -1.84
N PHE A 210 -13.46 -2.51 -0.80
CA PHE A 210 -12.49 -1.50 -0.35
C PHE A 210 -11.76 -1.86 0.96
N ARG A 211 -12.37 -2.71 1.78
CA ARG A 211 -11.89 -2.96 3.15
C ARG A 211 -12.29 -4.33 3.67
N THR A 212 -11.51 -4.84 4.61
CA THR A 212 -11.80 -6.09 5.32
C THR A 212 -11.45 -5.92 6.79
N ASP A 213 -12.30 -6.41 7.68
CA ASP A 213 -12.00 -6.38 9.12
C ASP A 213 -10.97 -7.46 9.45
N LEU A 214 -9.72 -7.05 9.65
CA LEU A 214 -8.64 -7.93 10.09
C LEU A 214 -8.39 -7.86 11.58
N SER A 215 -9.29 -7.24 12.37
CA SER A 215 -9.08 -7.01 13.80
C SER A 215 -8.82 -8.28 14.62
N ARG A 216 -9.17 -9.46 14.10
CA ARG A 216 -8.93 -10.76 14.76
C ARG A 216 -7.70 -11.52 14.24
N GLU A 217 -7.05 -11.02 13.21
CA GLU A 217 -5.92 -11.68 12.56
C GLU A 217 -4.62 -11.49 13.36
N ALA A 218 -3.70 -12.46 13.24
CA ALA A 218 -2.42 -12.41 13.94
C ALA A 218 -1.60 -11.16 13.60
N CYS A 219 -1.59 -10.76 12.33
CA CYS A 219 -0.95 -9.52 11.86
C CYS A 219 -1.54 -8.25 12.49
N PHE A 220 -2.83 -8.24 12.80
CA PHE A 220 -3.47 -7.12 13.48
C PHE A 220 -3.26 -7.16 14.99
N GLN A 221 -3.10 -8.34 15.60
CA GLN A 221 -2.95 -8.51 17.05
C GLN A 221 -1.50 -8.67 17.52
N ALA A 222 -0.54 -8.73 16.60
CA ALA A 222 0.87 -8.90 16.95
C ALA A 222 1.41 -7.70 17.76
N PRO A 223 2.04 -7.93 18.94
CA PRO A 223 2.51 -6.86 19.81
C PRO A 223 3.58 -5.97 19.17
N LYS A 224 4.41 -6.52 18.28
CA LYS A 224 5.45 -5.76 17.57
C LYS A 224 4.90 -4.92 16.41
N VAL A 225 3.67 -5.16 15.96
CA VAL A 225 3.06 -4.32 14.91
C VAL A 225 2.56 -3.03 15.55
N LYS A 226 3.18 -1.91 15.17
CA LYS A 226 2.94 -0.59 15.79
C LYS A 226 2.20 0.37 14.85
N VAL A 227 2.39 0.21 13.54
CA VAL A 227 1.79 1.07 12.52
C VAL A 227 1.30 0.22 11.36
N TRP A 228 0.12 0.55 10.85
CA TRP A 228 -0.39 0.02 9.59
C TRP A 228 -0.78 1.20 8.69
N ALA A 229 -0.05 1.37 7.59
CA ALA A 229 -0.30 2.39 6.60
C ALA A 229 -1.02 1.80 5.38
N PHE A 230 -2.06 2.48 4.87
CA PHE A 230 -2.85 2.02 3.73
C PHE A 230 -3.38 3.16 2.84
N GLY A 231 -4.07 2.82 1.74
CA GLY A 231 -4.66 3.73 0.75
C GLY A 231 -6.08 3.31 0.33
N HIS A 232 -6.41 3.44 -0.96
CA HIS A 232 -7.59 2.91 -1.69
C HIS A 232 -8.94 3.54 -1.33
N THR A 233 -9.14 3.98 -0.08
CA THR A 233 -10.45 4.47 0.40
C THR A 233 -10.74 5.93 0.05
N HIS A 234 -9.75 6.64 -0.49
CA HIS A 234 -9.73 8.09 -0.74
C HIS A 234 -10.15 8.89 0.49
N TYR A 235 -9.75 8.42 1.67
CA TYR A 235 -10.10 9.06 2.93
C TYR A 235 -8.90 9.06 3.88
N ASN A 236 -8.46 10.26 4.26
CA ASN A 236 -7.32 10.38 5.16
C ASN A 236 -7.70 10.18 6.62
N CYS A 237 -7.07 9.19 7.26
CA CYS A 237 -7.21 8.95 8.68
C CYS A 237 -5.84 8.81 9.37
N ASP A 238 -5.79 9.12 10.67
CA ASP A 238 -4.64 8.93 11.52
C ASP A 238 -5.12 8.77 12.97
N PHE A 239 -5.22 7.53 13.43
CA PHE A 239 -5.76 7.24 14.75
C PHE A 239 -5.15 5.98 15.35
N VAL A 240 -5.33 5.82 16.67
CA VAL A 240 -4.91 4.65 17.40
C VAL A 240 -6.12 3.75 17.67
N VAL A 241 -5.94 2.47 17.37
CA VAL A 241 -6.80 1.37 17.78
C VAL A 241 -6.22 0.76 19.04
N GLU A 242 -7.01 0.75 20.11
CA GLU A 242 -6.69 -0.01 21.31
C GLU A 242 -7.01 -1.48 21.04
N ARG A 243 -6.00 -2.34 21.21
CA ARG A 243 -6.13 -3.80 21.09
C ARG A 243 -6.14 -4.43 22.49
N GLY A 244 -6.19 -5.76 22.56
CA GLY A 244 -6.05 -6.47 23.83
C GLY A 244 -4.75 -6.08 24.55
N SER A 245 -4.74 -6.19 25.89
CA SER A 245 -3.63 -5.76 26.76
C SER A 245 -2.25 -6.31 26.36
N MET A 246 -2.21 -7.49 25.76
CA MET A 246 -0.97 -8.13 25.28
C MET A 246 -0.45 -7.57 23.96
N ALA A 247 -1.33 -7.03 23.10
CA ALA A 247 -0.98 -6.49 21.78
C ALA A 247 -0.56 -5.01 21.85
N GLY A 248 -1.15 -4.25 22.77
CA GLY A 248 -0.94 -2.80 22.88
C GLY A 248 -1.50 -2.03 21.68
N PRO A 249 -1.32 -0.70 21.63
CA PRO A 249 -1.94 0.14 20.61
C PRO A 249 -1.39 -0.12 19.21
N LEU A 250 -2.26 0.02 18.20
CA LEU A 250 -1.91 0.01 16.77
C LEU A 250 -2.33 1.34 16.15
N ARG A 251 -1.40 2.04 15.48
CA ARG A 251 -1.73 3.24 14.71
C ARG A 251 -2.14 2.87 13.28
N LEU A 252 -3.36 3.24 12.89
CA LEU A 252 -3.83 3.18 11.51
C LEU A 252 -3.68 4.56 10.87
N VAL A 253 -3.05 4.62 9.69
CA VAL A 253 -2.68 5.90 9.07
C VAL A 253 -2.71 5.83 7.55
N THR A 254 -3.13 6.90 6.89
CA THR A 254 -3.11 7.01 5.42
C THR A 254 -2.61 8.40 4.99
N ASN A 255 -2.25 8.54 3.70
CA ASN A 255 -1.97 9.83 3.07
C ASN A 255 -2.29 9.79 1.57
N GLN A 256 -3.57 9.72 1.29
CA GLN A 256 -4.18 9.50 -0.01
C GLN A 256 -4.42 10.85 -0.67
N ARG A 257 -3.91 11.08 -1.88
CA ARG A 257 -4.21 12.32 -2.62
C ARG A 257 -5.63 12.27 -3.19
N GLY A 258 -6.07 11.10 -3.65
CA GLY A 258 -7.32 10.91 -4.37
C GLY A 258 -7.25 11.46 -5.79
N TYR A 259 -8.34 11.29 -6.54
CA TYR A 259 -8.41 11.72 -7.94
C TYR A 259 -8.10 13.21 -8.12
N TYR A 260 -7.53 13.56 -9.28
CA TYR A 260 -7.20 14.95 -9.62
C TYR A 260 -8.37 15.92 -9.44
N PHE A 261 -9.57 15.51 -9.84
CA PHE A 261 -10.80 16.31 -9.75
C PHE A 261 -11.53 16.21 -8.41
N ALA A 262 -11.10 15.33 -7.50
CA ALA A 262 -11.75 15.06 -6.22
C ALA A 262 -10.71 14.67 -5.17
N GLN A 263 -9.78 15.57 -4.87
CA GLN A 263 -8.71 15.31 -3.92
C GLN A 263 -9.25 15.08 -2.51
N SER A 264 -8.68 14.11 -1.83
CA SER A 264 -9.01 13.73 -0.47
C SER A 264 -8.57 14.82 0.50
N GLN A 265 -9.47 15.23 1.39
CA GLN A 265 -9.11 16.17 2.46
C GLN A 265 -7.99 15.59 3.33
N GLY A 266 -7.10 16.45 3.83
CA GLY A 266 -6.02 16.05 4.74
C GLY A 266 -4.79 15.43 4.07
N TYR A 267 -4.77 15.31 2.73
CA TYR A 267 -3.54 14.96 2.00
C TYR A 267 -2.45 16.00 2.26
N GLY A 268 -1.24 15.53 2.57
CA GLY A 268 -0.07 16.40 2.75
C GLY A 268 1.17 15.77 2.12
N ASN A 269 1.86 16.50 1.24
CA ASN A 269 3.10 16.02 0.62
C ASN A 269 4.17 15.71 1.68
N ASP A 270 4.09 16.30 2.87
CA ASP A 270 5.04 16.18 3.98
C ASP A 270 4.68 15.15 5.05
N LYS A 271 3.65 14.31 4.84
CA LYS A 271 3.28 13.29 5.82
C LYS A 271 4.42 12.29 6.03
N THR A 272 4.86 12.17 7.27
CA THR A 272 5.89 11.20 7.68
C THR A 272 5.44 10.32 8.84
N LEU A 273 5.94 9.10 8.85
CA LEU A 273 5.88 8.16 9.96
C LEU A 273 7.23 8.20 10.67
N LYS A 274 7.21 8.58 11.95
CA LYS A 274 8.40 8.44 12.80
C LYS A 274 8.62 6.98 13.11
N VAL A 275 9.88 6.57 13.00
CA VAL A 275 10.35 5.21 13.22
C VAL A 275 11.35 5.19 14.35
#